data_AF-A0A6H1ZVF8-F1
#
_entry.id   AF-A0A6H1ZVF8-F1
#
_cell.length_a   1.000
_cell.length_b   1.000
_cell.length_c   1.000
_cell.angle_alpha   90.00
_cell.angle_beta   90.00
_cell.angle_gamma   90.00
#
_symmetry.space_group_name_H-M   'P 1'
#
loop_
_entity.id
_entity.type
_entity.pdbx_description
1 polymer ?
#
loop_
_entity_poly.entity_id
_entity_poly.type
_entity_poly.pdbx_seq_one_letter_code
_entity_poly.pdbx_strand_id
1 'polypeptide(L)' 'MYNRYSGDPYWTTARYNSTCGCGDTIKKGTDIFYYPNNKKALCKVCGENAYNDFRAMAQDEYMYSHG' A
#
# COMPACT_ATOMS: atom_id res chain seq x y z
N MET A 1 3.96 -10.75 19.15
CA MET A 1 2.85 -10.72 18.17
C MET A 1 2.99 -9.44 17.39
N TYR A 2 3.29 -9.50 16.09
CA TYR A 2 3.33 -8.30 15.25
C TYR A 2 1.90 -7.78 15.13
N ASN A 3 1.59 -6.71 15.87
CA ASN A 3 0.36 -5.96 15.69
C ASN A 3 0.41 -5.41 14.26
N ARG A 4 -0.26 -6.09 13.32
CA ARG A 4 -0.65 -5.49 12.04
C ARG A 4 -1.54 -4.32 12.42
N TYR A 5 -0.98 -3.12 12.41
CA TYR A 5 -1.73 -1.93 12.80
C TYR A 5 -2.85 -1.78 11.77
N SER A 6 -4.06 -1.42 12.21
CA SER A 6 -5.22 -1.20 11.32
C SER A 6 -5.01 -0.11 10.24
N GLY A 7 -3.81 0.47 10.15
CA GLY A 7 -3.38 1.46 9.16
C GLY A 7 -2.43 0.95 8.07
N ASP A 8 -1.97 -0.31 8.13
CA ASP A 8 -0.99 -0.82 7.17
C ASP A 8 -1.57 -0.90 5.76
N PRO A 9 -0.79 -0.55 4.73
CA PRO A 9 -1.24 -0.64 3.36
C PRO A 9 -1.36 -2.10 2.89
N TYR A 10 -2.37 -2.38 2.08
CA TYR A 10 -2.69 -3.73 1.65
C TYR A 10 -3.17 -3.79 0.21
N TRP A 11 -2.97 -4.96 -0.41
CA TRP A 11 -3.49 -5.28 -1.73
C TRP A 11 -4.98 -5.58 -1.64
N THR A 12 -5.76 -4.95 -2.52
CA THR A 12 -7.20 -5.13 -2.61
C THR A 12 -7.67 -4.89 -4.04
N THR A 13 -8.91 -5.25 -4.33
CA THR A 13 -9.51 -5.00 -5.63
C THR A 13 -10.26 -3.66 -5.61
N ALA A 14 -10.05 -2.84 -6.65
CA ALA A 14 -10.71 -1.56 -6.80
C ALA A 14 -12.23 -1.74 -6.90
N ARG A 15 -12.97 -1.16 -5.95
CA ARG A 15 -14.45 -1.21 -5.94
C ARG A 15 -15.08 -0.21 -6.91
N TYR A 16 -14.35 0.86 -7.22
CA TYR A 16 -14.79 1.96 -8.08
C TYR A 16 -13.67 2.35 -9.04
N ASN A 17 -14.05 2.98 -10.15
CA ASN A 17 -13.08 3.60 -11.04
C ASN A 17 -12.39 4.75 -10.30
N SER A 18 -11.06 4.78 -10.32
CA SER A 18 -10.25 5.78 -9.63
C SER A 18 -9.04 6.14 -10.47
N THR A 19 -8.36 7.23 -10.12
CA THR A 19 -7.16 7.67 -10.81
C THR A 19 -5.99 7.58 -9.86
N CYS A 20 -4.93 6.89 -10.28
CA CYS A 20 -3.68 6.86 -9.54
C CYS A 20 -2.98 8.22 -9.65
N GLY A 21 -2.19 8.58 -8.63
CA GLY A 21 -1.40 9.81 -8.65
C GLY A 21 -0.37 9.90 -9.78
N CYS A 22 -0.01 8.78 -10.42
CA CYS A 22 0.85 8.75 -11.61
C CYS A 22 0.13 9.14 -12.91
N GLY A 23 -1.21 9.26 -12.90
CA GLY A 23 -2.03 9.50 -14.08
C GLY A 23 -2.72 8.24 -14.65
N ASP A 24 -2.39 7.05 -14.15
CA ASP A 24 -3.06 5.82 -14.58
C ASP A 24 -4.51 5.75 -14.12
N THR A 25 -5.37 5.25 -15.01
CA THR A 25 -6.76 4.97 -14.67
C THR A 25 -6.90 3.57 -14.07
N ILE A 26 -7.30 3.52 -12.80
CA ILE A 26 -7.66 2.29 -12.09
C ILE A 26 -9.12 1.99 -12.41
N LYS A 27 -9.39 0.85 -13.05
CA LYS A 27 -10.76 0.40 -13.31
C LYS A 27 -11.28 -0.40 -12.11
N LYS A 28 -12.60 -0.39 -11.92
CA LYS A 28 -13.26 -1.30 -10.99
C LYS A 28 -12.92 -2.75 -11.35
N GLY A 29 -12.59 -3.55 -10.35
CA GLY A 29 -12.17 -4.94 -10.51
C GLY A 29 -10.67 -5.14 -10.74
N THR A 30 -9.88 -4.08 -10.82
CA THR A 30 -8.41 -4.18 -10.96
C THR A 30 -7.75 -4.26 -9.58
N ASP A 31 -6.65 -5.02 -9.47
CA ASP A 31 -5.82 -5.03 -8.27
C ASP A 31 -5.13 -3.70 -8.04
N ILE A 32 -5.24 -3.22 -6.81
CA ILE A 32 -4.67 -1.96 -6.33
C ILE A 32 -4.02 -2.14 -4.98
N PHE A 33 -3.09 -1.24 -4.68
CA PHE A 33 -2.51 -1.13 -3.36
C PHE A 33 -3.15 0.05 -2.62
N TYR A 34 -3.76 -0.23 -1.48
CA TYR A 34 -4.57 0.74 -0.75
C TYR A 34 -3.92 1.09 0.59
N TYR A 35 -3.76 2.38 0.85
CA TYR A 35 -3.31 2.94 2.11
C TYR A 35 -4.51 3.44 2.92
N PRO A 36 -4.96 2.71 3.96
CA PRO A 36 -6.12 3.12 4.75
C PRO A 36 -5.88 4.41 5.54
N ASN A 37 -4.64 4.63 6.03
CA ASN A 37 -4.28 5.84 6.79
C ASN A 37 -4.55 7.15 6.03
N ASN A 38 -4.18 7.19 4.74
CA ASN A 38 -4.34 8.39 3.90
C ASN A 38 -5.46 8.22 2.85
N LYS A 39 -6.23 7.13 2.94
CA LYS A 39 -7.29 6.75 1.97
C LYS A 39 -6.82 6.81 0.51
N LYS A 40 -5.57 6.41 0.25
CA LYS A 40 -4.93 6.51 -1.08
C LYS A 40 -4.94 5.16 -1.79
N ALA A 41 -5.37 5.15 -3.05
CA ALA A 41 -5.29 3.99 -3.93
C ALA A 41 -4.16 4.18 -4.95
N LEU A 42 -3.34 3.15 -5.13
CA LEU A 42 -2.26 3.11 -6.12
C LEU A 42 -2.57 2.03 -7.15
N CYS A 43 -2.26 2.29 -8.42
CA CYS A 43 -2.26 1.27 -9.45
C CYS A 43 -1.23 0.18 -9.12
N LYS A 44 -1.30 -0.96 -9.80
CA LYS A 44 -0.40 -2.10 -9.56
C LYS A 44 1.09 -1.70 -9.55
N VAL A 45 1.54 -0.91 -10.53
CA VAL A 45 2.94 -0.48 -10.65
C VAL A 45 3.38 0.39 -9.47
N CYS A 46 2.62 1.44 -9.16
CA CYS A 46 2.92 2.30 -8.01
C CYS A 46 2.80 1.55 -6.68
N GLY A 47 1.85 0.62 -6.59
CA GLY A 47 1.63 -0.23 -5.44
C GLY A 47 2.78 -1.17 -5.15
N GLU A 48 3.37 -1.80 -6.17
CA GLU A 48 4.54 -2.67 -6.01
C GLU A 48 5.75 -1.91 -5.45
N ASN A 49 6.02 -0.72 -5.98
CA ASN A 49 7.09 0.14 -5.46
C ASN A 49 6.84 0.54 -4.00
N ALA A 50 5.62 0.99 -3.69
CA ALA A 50 5.27 1.44 -2.36
C ALA A 50 5.22 0.29 -1.34
N TYR A 51 4.85 -0.92 -1.78
CA TYR A 51 4.91 -2.13 -0.97
C TYR A 51 6.35 -2.55 -0.67
N ASN A 52 7.26 -2.47 -1.65
CA ASN A 52 8.67 -2.76 -1.43
C ASN A 52 9.31 -1.75 -0.47
N ASP A 53 9.02 -0.46 -0.65
CA ASP A 53 9.48 0.60 0.25
C ASP A 53 8.95 0.39 1.68
N PHE A 54 7.65 0.15 1.84
CA PHE A 54 7.04 -0.16 3.13
C PHE A 54 7.68 -1.39 3.79
N ARG A 55 7.96 -2.45 3.02
CA ARG A 55 8.65 -3.64 3.53
C ARG A 55 10.07 -3.36 3.97
N ALA A 56 10.82 -2.54 3.23
CA ALA A 56 12.17 -2.15 3.60
C ALA A 56 12.16 -1.33 4.90
N MET A 57 11.27 -0.34 5.01
CA MET A 57 11.13 0.49 6.21
C MET A 57 10.65 -0.32 7.43
N ALA A 58 9.66 -1.21 7.26
CA ALA A 58 9.18 -2.07 8.34
C ALA A 58 10.25 -3.06 8.83
N GLN A 59 11.20 -3.45 7.98
CA GLN A 59 12.35 -4.26 8.39
C GLN A 59 13.37 -3.42 9.19
N ASP A 60 13.60 -2.17 8.80
CA ASP A 60 14.49 -1.23 9.50
C ASP A 60 13.98 -0.90 10.91
N GLU A 61 12.68 -0.61 11.06
CA GLU A 61 12.07 -0.31 12.37
C GLU A 61 12.11 -1.52 13.32
N TYR A 62 12.05 -2.74 12.78
CA TYR A 62 12.20 -3.96 13.59
C TYR A 62 13.64 -4.14 14.11
N MET A 63 14.64 -3.69 13.34
CA MET A 63 16.05 -3.79 13.73
C MET A 63 16.42 -2.77 14.82
N TYR A 64 15.83 -1.57 14.78
CA TYR A 64 16.13 -0.51 15.74
C TYR A 64 15.32 -0.61 17.06
N SER A 65 14.14 -1.22 17.04
CA SER A 65 13.31 -1.43 18.25
C SER A 65 13.78 -2.57 19.16
N HIS A 66 14.81 -3.34 18.75
CA HIS A 66 15.39 -4.45 19.53
C HIS A 66 16.89 -4.27 19.81
N GLY A 67 17.40 -3.04 19.73
CA GLY A 67 18.77 -2.66 20.12
C GLY A 67 18.84 -2.12 21.55
#